data_AF-A0A957NUM4-F1
#
_entry.id   AF-A0A957NUM4-F1
#
_cell.length_a   1.000
_cell.length_b   1.000
_cell.length_c   1.000
_cell.angle_alpha   90.00
_cell.angle_beta   90.00
_cell.angle_gamma   90.00
#
_symmetry.space_group_name_H-M   'P 1'
#
loop_
_entity.id
_entity.type
_entity.pdbx_description
1 polymer ?
#
loop_
_entity_poly.entity_id
_entity_poly.type
_entity_poly.pdbx_seq_one_letter_code
_entity_poly.pdbx_strand_id
1 'polypeptide(L)'
;AEVRLQNMGTGPDQYALHVGQNMATAGWQIEASPPSVALAPGATTAIALTITPPISATVGLTNTILISVTSQTTGQTIGPAQLQIGVLPHRKMFPIAPR
;
A
#
# COMPACT_ATOMS: atom_id res chain seq x y z
N ALA A 1 -2.01 -4.34 -4.34
CA ALA A 1 -0.61 -4.51 -3.91
C ALA A 1 -0.61 -5.10 -2.51
N GLU A 2 0.52 -5.57 -1.99
CA GLU A 2 0.61 -6.09 -0.62
C GLU A 2 1.84 -5.53 0.09
N VAL A 3 1.72 -5.33 1.40
CA VAL A 3 2.82 -4.92 2.29
C VAL A 3 3.03 -6.01 3.33
N ARG A 4 4.28 -6.41 3.52
CA ARG A 4 4.66 -7.34 4.59
C ARG A 4 5.08 -6.57 5.82
N LEU A 5 4.48 -6.88 6.96
CA LEU A 5 4.80 -6.31 8.26
C LEU A 5 5.31 -7.41 9.18
N GLN A 6 6.43 -7.16 9.85
CA GLN A 6 7.00 -8.04 10.86
C GLN A 6 7.16 -7.28 12.19
N ASN A 7 6.74 -7.90 13.30
CA ASN A 7 7.06 -7.41 14.63
C ASN A 7 8.50 -7.79 15.00
N MET A 8 9.41 -6.82 15.05
CA MET A 8 10.81 -7.01 15.46
C MET A 8 11.05 -6.75 16.97
N GLY A 9 10.00 -6.44 17.73
CA GLY A 9 10.07 -6.28 19.17
C GLY A 9 10.06 -7.61 19.92
N THR A 10 10.16 -7.53 21.25
CA THR A 10 10.19 -8.68 22.16
C THR A 10 8.83 -9.01 22.79
N GLY A 11 7.83 -8.13 22.62
CA GLY A 11 6.47 -8.29 23.13
C GLY A 11 5.43 -8.28 22.00
N PRO A 12 4.22 -8.83 22.25
CA PRO A 12 3.10 -8.66 21.34
C PRO A 12 2.71 -7.18 21.25
N ASP A 13 2.28 -6.75 20.08
CA ASP A 13 1.91 -5.36 19.84
C ASP A 13 0.81 -5.26 18.78
N GLN A 14 0.09 -4.15 18.81
CA GLN A 14 -0.87 -3.76 17.80
C GLN A 14 -0.25 -2.69 16.92
N TYR A 15 -0.22 -2.96 15.61
CA TYR A 15 0.34 -2.05 14.63
C TYR A 15 -0.77 -1.39 13.83
N ALA A 16 -0.75 -0.07 13.73
CA ALA A 16 -1.62 0.71 12.85
C ALA A 16 -0.89 1.02 11.54
N LEU A 17 -1.53 0.75 10.41
CA LEU A 17 -1.01 1.09 9.10
C LEU A 17 -1.58 2.43 8.65
N HIS A 18 -0.69 3.32 8.23
CA HIS A 18 -1.04 4.61 7.67
C HIS A 18 -0.62 4.63 6.21
N VAL A 19 -1.58 4.90 5.34
CA VAL A 19 -1.36 5.00 3.90
C VAL A 19 -1.73 6.40 3.44
N GLY A 20 -0.88 6.95 2.58
CA GLY A 20 -1.06 8.27 2.00
C GLY A 20 -0.46 8.34 0.61
N GLN A 21 -0.50 9.52 0.02
CA GLN A 21 0.06 9.78 -1.29
C GLN A 21 0.88 11.05 -1.28
N ASN A 22 1.75 11.19 -2.28
CA ASN A 22 2.35 12.48 -2.57
C ASN A 22 1.26 13.49 -2.97
N MET A 23 1.23 14.65 -2.31
CA MET A 23 0.27 15.72 -2.60
C MET A 23 0.40 16.28 -4.02
N ALA A 24 1.57 16.13 -4.66
CA ALA A 24 1.78 16.52 -6.06
C ALA A 24 0.94 15.71 -7.06
N THR A 25 0.47 14.52 -6.66
CA THR A 25 -0.32 13.58 -7.48
C THR A 25 -1.56 13.11 -6.70
N ALA A 26 -2.23 14.06 -6.04
CA ALA A 26 -3.41 13.81 -5.22
C ALA A 26 -4.60 13.25 -6.03
N GLY A 27 -5.55 12.64 -5.31
CA GLY A 27 -6.83 12.15 -5.86
C GLY A 27 -6.89 10.63 -6.02
N TRP A 28 -5.80 9.90 -5.79
CA TRP A 28 -5.84 8.45 -5.72
C TRP A 28 -6.49 8.03 -4.39
N GLN A 29 -7.39 7.05 -4.45
CA GLN A 29 -7.96 6.42 -3.26
C GLN A 29 -7.07 5.22 -2.89
N ILE A 30 -6.62 5.20 -1.64
CA ILE A 30 -5.69 4.17 -1.14
C ILE A 30 -6.24 3.65 0.17
N GLU A 31 -6.46 2.34 0.23
CA GLU A 31 -7.03 1.68 1.39
C GLU A 31 -6.16 0.49 1.78
N ALA A 32 -5.89 0.36 3.08
CA ALA A 32 -5.23 -0.81 3.66
C ALA A 32 -6.27 -1.67 4.39
N SER A 33 -6.26 -2.97 4.10
CA SER A 33 -7.16 -3.93 4.74
C SER A 33 -6.41 -5.18 5.21
N PRO A 34 -6.40 -5.47 6.53
CA PRO A 34 -6.93 -4.62 7.61
C PRO A 34 -6.03 -3.38 7.87
N PRO A 35 -6.58 -2.26 8.38
CA PRO A 35 -5.78 -1.06 8.69
C PRO A 35 -4.96 -1.21 9.98
N SER A 36 -5.20 -2.25 10.77
CA SER A 36 -4.43 -2.57 11.97
C SER A 36 -4.35 -4.08 12.18
N VAL A 37 -3.23 -4.54 12.73
CA VAL A 37 -2.96 -5.96 12.98
C VAL A 37 -2.28 -6.14 14.33
N ALA A 38 -2.68 -7.18 15.06
CA ALA A 38 -1.97 -7.64 16.25
C ALA A 38 -0.94 -8.70 15.85
N LEU A 39 0.31 -8.54 16.29
CA LEU A 39 1.41 -9.45 15.97
C LEU A 39 2.19 -9.82 17.22
N ALA A 40 2.40 -11.13 17.40
CA ALA A 40 3.35 -11.66 18.37
C ALA A 40 4.80 -11.33 17.95
N PRO A 41 5.78 -11.39 18.89
CA PRO A 41 7.20 -11.18 18.57
C PRO A 41 7.67 -12.08 17.41
N GLY A 42 8.33 -11.49 16.42
CA GLY A 42 8.84 -12.18 15.23
C GLY A 42 7.79 -12.57 14.20
N ALA A 43 6.49 -12.47 14.51
CA ALA A 43 5.42 -12.81 13.59
C ALA A 43 5.37 -11.82 12.41
N THR A 44 5.00 -12.35 11.25
CA THR A 44 4.85 -11.59 10.00
C THR A 44 3.44 -11.74 9.48
N THR A 45 2.90 -10.67 8.90
CA THR A 45 1.63 -10.71 8.16
C THR A 45 1.70 -9.90 6.87
N ALA A 46 0.76 -10.16 5.97
CA ALA A 46 0.56 -9.38 4.75
C ALA A 46 -0.69 -8.53 4.90
N ILE A 47 -0.61 -7.26 4.50
CA ILE A 47 -1.74 -6.33 4.45
C ILE A 47 -2.00 -5.98 2.99
N ALA A 48 -3.25 -6.16 2.56
CA ALA A 48 -3.67 -5.84 1.22
C ALA A 48 -3.83 -4.32 1.07
N LEU A 49 -3.27 -3.78 -0.01
CA LEU A 49 -3.44 -2.40 -0.44
C LEU A 49 -4.29 -2.35 -1.70
N THR A 50 -5.46 -1.72 -1.59
CA THR A 50 -6.31 -1.36 -2.72
C THR A 50 -5.99 0.07 -3.12
N ILE A 51 -5.64 0.26 -4.39
CA ILE A 51 -5.24 1.56 -4.92
C ILE A 51 -6.04 1.85 -6.18
N THR A 52 -6.83 2.91 -6.15
CA THR A 52 -7.73 3.32 -7.23
C THR A 52 -7.28 4.67 -7.75
N PRO A 53 -6.88 4.78 -9.03
CA PRO A 53 -6.53 6.06 -9.63
C PRO A 53 -7.77 6.98 -9.73
N PRO A 54 -7.58 8.31 -9.75
CA PRO A 54 -8.68 9.24 -9.98
C PRO A 54 -9.30 9.03 -11.38
N ILE A 55 -10.56 9.40 -11.55
CA ILE A 55 -11.28 9.24 -12.83
C ILE A 55 -10.65 10.03 -13.99
N SER A 56 -9.94 11.12 -13.68
CA SER A 56 -9.20 11.94 -14.63
C SER A 56 -7.81 11.39 -14.98
N ALA A 57 -7.40 10.25 -14.39
CA ALA A 57 -6.07 9.72 -14.60
C ALA A 57 -5.86 9.28 -16.05
N THR A 58 -4.82 9.81 -16.67
CA THR A 58 -4.39 9.43 -18.01
C THR A 58 -3.37 8.29 -17.95
N VAL A 59 -3.26 7.53 -19.04
CA VAL A 59 -2.20 6.53 -19.19
C VAL A 59 -0.83 7.20 -18.99
N GLY A 60 0.05 6.54 -18.24
CA GLY A 60 1.37 7.07 -17.89
C GLY A 60 1.37 8.01 -16.69
N LEU A 61 0.20 8.37 -16.12
CA LEU A 61 0.16 9.07 -14.84
C LEU A 61 0.74 8.16 -13.75
N THR A 62 1.71 8.67 -13.01
CA THR A 62 2.32 7.97 -11.88
C THR A 62 1.95 8.62 -10.56
N ASN A 63 1.99 7.84 -9.49
CA ASN A 63 1.87 8.33 -8.13
C ASN A 63 2.85 7.60 -7.22
N THR A 64 3.24 8.24 -6.13
CA THR A 64 4.03 7.66 -5.06
C THR A 64 3.16 7.52 -3.83
N ILE A 65 2.90 6.28 -3.43
CA ILE A 65 2.19 5.93 -2.21
C ILE A 65 3.18 5.91 -1.06
N LEU A 66 2.81 6.55 0.04
CA LEU A 66 3.58 6.61 1.28
C LEU A 66 2.93 5.69 2.30
N ILE A 67 3.69 4.77 2.87
CA ILE A 67 3.20 3.78 3.84
C ILE A 67 4.03 3.88 5.10
N SER A 68 3.40 4.15 6.24
CA SER A 68 4.04 4.10 7.55
C SER A 68 3.27 3.19 8.50
N VAL A 69 3.96 2.70 9.52
CA VAL A 69 3.41 1.79 10.51
C VAL A 69 3.71 2.31 11.90
N THR A 70 2.71 2.35 12.75
CA THR A 70 2.84 2.84 14.13
C THR A 70 2.57 1.70 15.10
N SER A 71 3.53 1.45 16.00
CA SER A 71 3.34 0.62 17.20
C SER A 71 2.38 1.34 18.15
N GLN A 72 1.28 0.70 18.54
CA GLN A 72 0.33 1.29 19.49
C GLN A 72 0.80 1.15 20.93
N THR A 73 1.70 0.21 21.23
CA THR A 73 2.28 0.07 22.58
C THR A 73 3.33 1.15 22.85
N THR A 74 4.20 1.44 21.88
CA THR A 74 5.33 2.38 22.08
C THR A 74 5.09 3.76 21.48
N GLY A 75 4.13 3.89 20.58
CA GLY A 75 3.92 5.09 19.76
C GLY A 75 4.98 5.29 18.66
N GLN A 76 5.94 4.37 18.53
CA GLN A 76 6.99 4.48 17.51
C GLN A 76 6.39 4.27 16.11
N THR A 77 6.71 5.20 15.20
CA THR A 77 6.34 5.10 13.79
C THR A 77 7.56 4.75 12.94
N ILE A 78 7.42 3.77 12.04
CA ILE A 78 8.41 3.39 11.04
C ILE A 78 7.87 3.78 9.66
N GLY A 79 8.67 4.47 8.85
CA GLY A 79 8.32 4.89 7.49
C GLY A 79 8.60 6.38 7.21
N PRO A 80 8.10 6.91 6.07
CA PRO A 80 7.30 6.21 5.08
C PRO A 80 8.15 5.37 4.11
N ALA A 81 7.74 4.12 3.88
CA ALA A 81 8.14 3.38 2.68
C ALA A 81 7.43 3.96 1.46
N GLN A 82 8.10 3.96 0.31
CA GLN A 82 7.57 4.54 -0.93
C GLN A 82 7.26 3.44 -1.94
N LEU A 83 6.06 3.46 -2.50
CA LEU A 83 5.63 2.60 -3.58
C LEU A 83 5.21 3.45 -4.78
N GLN A 84 5.98 3.39 -5.87
CA GLN A 84 5.61 4.05 -7.11
C GLN A 84 4.66 3.16 -7.92
N ILE A 85 3.57 3.76 -8.40
CA ILE A 85 2.54 3.12 -9.22
C ILE A 85 2.28 3.96 -10.46
N GLY A 86 1.79 3.34 -11.52
CA GLY A 86 1.44 4.02 -12.76
C GLY A 86 0.18 3.45 -13.40
N VAL A 87 -0.60 4.33 -14.04
CA VAL A 87 -1.74 3.92 -14.85
C VAL A 87 -1.25 3.35 -16.16
N LEU A 88 -1.44 2.03 -16.32
CA LEU A 88 -1.11 1.33 -17.55
C LEU A 88 -2.21 1.55 -18.60
N PRO A 89 -1.88 1.50 -19.91
CA PRO A 89 -2.90 1.47 -20.95
C PRO A 89 -3.83 0.28 -20.71
N HIS A 90 -5.14 0.45 -20.98
CA HIS A 90 -6.09 -0.65 -20.99
C HIS A 90 -5.46 -1.83 -21.73
N ARG A 91 -5.50 -3.03 -21.12
CA ARG A 91 -4.95 -4.25 -21.71
C ARG A 91 -5.43 -4.30 -23.15
N LYS A 92 -4.55 -4.06 -24.13
CA LYS A 92 -4.87 -4.29 -25.53
C LYS A 92 -5.33 -5.75 -25.59
N MET A 93 -6.61 -5.98 -25.88
CA MET A 93 -7.04 -7.29 -26.34
C MET A 93 -6.25 -7.53 -27.63
N PHE A 94 -5.30 -8.47 -27.61
CA PHE A 94 -4.74 -8.97 -28.84
C PHE A 94 -5.81 -9.85 -29.48
N PRO A 95 -6.34 -9.52 -30.68
CA PRO A 95 -7.15 -10.50 -31.40
C PRO A 95 -6.27 -11.73 -31.65
N ILE A 96 -6.75 -12.90 -31.24
CA ILE A 96 -6.14 -14.16 -31.62
C ILE A 96 -6.37 -14.28 -33.13
N ALA A 97 -5.30 -14.24 -33.93
CA ALA A 97 -5.43 -14.53 -35.35
C ALA A 97 -5.94 -15.97 -35.51
N PRO A 98 -7.04 -16.23 -36.24
CA PRO A 98 -7.39 -17.59 -36.61
C PRO A 98 -6.26 -18.16 -37.49
N ARG A 99 -5.88 -19.41 -37.21
CA ARG A 99 -4.91 -20.18 -38.00
C ARG A 99 -5.37 -20.36 -39.44
#